data_AF-A0A1C5ADN2-F1
#
_entry.id   AF-A0A1C5ADN2-F1
#
_cell.length_a   1.000
_cell.length_b   1.000
_cell.length_c   1.000
_cell.angle_alpha   90.00
_cell.angle_beta   90.00
_cell.angle_gamma   90.00
#
_symmetry.space_group_name_H-M   'P 1'
#
loop_
_entity.id
_entity.type
_entity.pdbx_description
1 polymer ?
#
loop_
_entity_poly.entity_id
_entity_poly.type
_entity_poly.pdbx_seq_one_letter_code
_entity_poly.pdbx_strand_id
1 'polypeptide(L)'
;MTDIGRPYTLPEVAAMTGLSLRSIERGCRNGSIEHTPIGDGTEKQHRRMYPHQVQKLVESRTKGATRVAKPVPALPSQDDDIAAAIAASRKLHTRRTGLRAA
;
A
#
# COMPACT_ATOMS: atom_id res chain seq x y z
N MET A 1 19.10 -8.18 -22.20
CA MET A 1 18.60 -8.90 -21.01
C MET A 1 17.08 -8.80 -21.02
N THR A 2 16.41 -9.75 -21.67
CA THR A 2 14.95 -9.84 -21.63
C THR A 2 14.64 -11.30 -21.34
N ASP A 3 14.30 -11.56 -20.08
CA ASP A 3 13.81 -12.83 -19.55
C ASP A 3 12.40 -13.09 -20.10
N ILE A 4 12.27 -13.19 -21.44
CA ILE A 4 10.97 -13.33 -22.14
C ILE A 4 10.49 -14.77 -21.94
N GLY A 5 9.92 -15.06 -20.77
CA GLY A 5 9.18 -16.30 -20.54
C GLY A 5 9.38 -16.97 -19.20
N ARG A 6 10.31 -16.50 -18.35
CA ARG A 6 10.46 -17.09 -17.02
C ARG A 6 9.23 -16.76 -16.16
N PRO A 7 8.57 -17.77 -15.57
CA PRO A 7 7.47 -17.53 -14.64
C PRO A 7 8.01 -16.99 -13.31
N TYR A 8 7.39 -15.93 -12.81
CA TYR A 8 7.72 -15.29 -11.53
C TYR A 8 7.02 -16.00 -10.37
N THR A 9 7.69 -16.03 -9.24
CA THR A 9 7.13 -16.49 -7.97
C THR A 9 6.28 -15.38 -7.33
N LEU A 10 5.33 -15.74 -6.45
CA LEU A 10 4.50 -14.73 -5.77
C LEU A 10 5.31 -13.67 -4.99
N PRO A 11 6.42 -14.00 -4.29
CA PRO A 11 7.27 -13.00 -3.65
C PRO A 11 7.93 -12.03 -4.64
N GLU A 12 8.39 -12.50 -5.80
CA GLU A 12 8.93 -11.64 -6.86
C GLU A 12 7.84 -10.70 -7.40
N VAL A 13 6.63 -11.21 -7.60
CA VAL A 13 5.47 -10.39 -8.02
C VAL A 13 5.12 -9.35 -6.97
N ALA A 14 5.18 -9.69 -5.68
CA ALA A 14 4.96 -8.76 -4.57
C ALA A 14 5.99 -7.61 -4.61
N ALA A 15 7.27 -7.93 -4.82
CA ALA A 15 8.33 -6.94 -4.93
C ALA A 15 8.15 -6.02 -6.15
N MET A 16 7.73 -6.56 -7.30
CA MET A 16 7.50 -5.78 -8.52
C MET A 16 6.26 -4.89 -8.46
N THR A 17 5.18 -5.39 -7.87
CA THR A 17 3.88 -4.69 -7.87
C THR A 17 3.67 -3.80 -6.64
N GLY A 18 4.49 -3.97 -5.59
CA GLY A 18 4.32 -3.32 -4.29
C GLY A 18 3.12 -3.84 -3.50
N LEU A 19 2.49 -4.95 -3.93
CA LEU A 19 1.40 -5.58 -3.22
C LEU A 19 1.93 -6.49 -2.11
N SER A 20 1.16 -6.60 -1.01
CA SER A 20 1.48 -7.58 0.01
C SER A 20 1.28 -9.00 -0.52
N LEU A 21 2.18 -9.91 -0.14
CA LEU A 21 2.10 -11.33 -0.50
C LEU A 21 0.72 -11.92 -0.14
N ARG A 22 0.19 -11.55 1.02
CA ARG A 22 -1.14 -11.98 1.49
C ARG A 22 -2.28 -11.51 0.58
N SER A 23 -2.19 -10.31 0.01
CA SER A 23 -3.20 -9.79 -0.93
C SER A 23 -3.17 -10.58 -2.24
N ILE A 24 -1.97 -10.84 -2.76
CA ILE A 24 -1.78 -11.64 -3.97
C ILE A 24 -2.30 -13.07 -3.74
N GLU A 25 -1.91 -13.71 -2.63
CA GLU A 25 -2.39 -15.06 -2.30
C GLU A 25 -3.91 -15.13 -2.19
N ARG A 26 -4.55 -14.14 -1.55
CA ARG A 26 -6.00 -14.09 -1.42
C ARG A 26 -6.67 -13.90 -2.79
N GLY A 27 -6.14 -13.02 -3.62
CA GLY A 27 -6.66 -12.80 -4.97
C GLY A 27 -6.52 -14.04 -5.85
N CYS A 28 -5.40 -14.76 -5.75
CA CYS A 28 -5.20 -16.03 -6.42
C CYS A 28 -6.17 -17.11 -5.90
N ARG A 29 -6.43 -17.19 -4.58
CA ARG A 29 -7.40 -18.16 -4.03
C ARG A 29 -8.83 -17.86 -4.46
N ASN A 30 -9.19 -16.59 -4.54
CA ASN A 30 -10.53 -16.14 -4.92
C ASN A 30 -10.74 -16.14 -6.44
N GLY A 31 -9.73 -16.46 -7.25
CA GLY A 31 -9.79 -16.45 -8.71
C GLY A 31 -9.79 -15.05 -9.33
N SER A 32 -9.57 -13.99 -8.55
CA SER A 32 -9.51 -12.62 -9.06
C SER A 32 -8.14 -12.26 -9.67
N ILE A 33 -7.10 -13.02 -9.35
CA ILE A 33 -5.76 -12.88 -9.94
C ILE A 33 -5.44 -14.16 -10.71
N GLU A 34 -5.18 -13.99 -12.01
CA GLU A 34 -4.77 -15.05 -12.91
C GLU A 34 -3.39 -15.59 -12.48
N HIS A 35 -3.26 -16.89 -12.29
CA HIS A 35 -2.00 -17.51 -11.88
C HIS A 35 -1.96 -18.94 -12.40
N THR A 36 -0.74 -19.48 -12.52
CA THR A 36 -0.53 -20.86 -12.93
C THR A 36 -0.15 -21.67 -11.69
N PRO A 37 -0.99 -22.64 -11.25
CA PRO A 37 -0.63 -23.55 -10.18
C PRO A 37 0.51 -24.45 -10.64
N ILE A 38 1.45 -24.75 -9.76
CA ILE A 38 2.49 -25.76 -9.98
C ILE A 38 2.30 -26.88 -8.98
N GLY A 39 2.14 -28.09 -9.50
CA GLY A 39 1.95 -29.32 -8.74
C GLY A 39 0.60 -30.00 -9.01
N ASP A 40 0.62 -31.32 -9.05
CA ASP A 40 -0.57 -32.18 -9.17
C ASP A 40 -1.13 -32.47 -7.77
N GLY A 41 -2.09 -31.68 -7.31
CA GLY A 41 -2.90 -31.99 -6.11
C GLY A 41 -2.16 -31.99 -4.75
N THR A 42 -2.99 -31.94 -3.69
CA THR A 42 -2.75 -32.01 -2.20
C THR A 42 -1.59 -31.25 -1.53
N GLU A 43 -0.49 -30.95 -2.19
CA GLU A 43 0.61 -30.18 -1.63
C GLU A 43 0.34 -28.66 -1.70
N LYS A 44 1.07 -27.88 -0.88
CA LYS A 44 1.05 -26.41 -0.97
C LYS A 44 1.50 -26.00 -2.36
N GLN A 45 0.54 -25.80 -3.26
CA GLN A 45 0.79 -25.42 -4.65
C GLN A 45 1.63 -24.15 -4.70
N HIS A 46 2.85 -24.28 -5.19
CA HIS A 46 3.68 -23.13 -5.49
C HIS A 46 3.04 -22.43 -6.68
N ARG A 47 2.48 -21.24 -6.47
CA ARG A 47 1.84 -20.47 -7.55
C ARG A 47 2.91 -19.65 -8.26
N ARG A 48 2.95 -19.72 -9.59
CA ARG A 48 3.74 -18.80 -10.40
C ARG A 48 2.86 -17.96 -11.29
N MET A 49 3.36 -16.78 -11.66
CA MET A 49 2.71 -15.88 -12.59
C MET A 49 3.65 -15.63 -13.76
N TYR A 50 3.13 -15.83 -14.96
CA TYR A 50 3.87 -15.46 -16.17
C TYR A 50 3.94 -13.94 -16.32
N PRO A 51 4.94 -13.41 -17.04
CA PRO A 51 5.10 -11.96 -17.25
C PRO A 51 3.82 -11.26 -17.74
N HIS A 52 3.08 -11.89 -18.66
CA HIS A 52 1.82 -11.35 -19.17
C HIS A 52 0.70 -11.29 -18.10
N GLN A 53 0.65 -12.25 -17.16
CA GLN A 53 -0.31 -12.25 -16.05
C GLN A 53 0.02 -11.15 -15.04
N VAL A 54 1.32 -10.93 -14.78
CA VAL A 54 1.78 -9.80 -13.96
C VAL A 54 1.45 -8.46 -14.62
N GLN A 55 1.63 -8.35 -15.93
CA GLN A 55 1.26 -7.14 -16.67
C GLN A 55 -0.24 -6.86 -16.57
N LYS A 56 -1.11 -7.86 -16.79
CA LYS A 56 -2.56 -7.73 -16.58
C LYS A 56 -2.91 -7.29 -15.15
N LEU A 57 -2.21 -7.81 -14.14
CA LEU A 57 -2.42 -7.41 -12.75
C LEU A 57 -2.12 -5.91 -12.56
N VAL A 58 -1.01 -5.43 -13.11
CA VAL A 58 -0.64 -4.00 -13.06
C VAL A 58 -1.65 -3.14 -13.82
N GLU A 59 -2.08 -3.56 -15.01
CA GLU A 59 -3.08 -2.86 -15.82
C GLU A 59 -4.47 -2.83 -15.16
N SER A 60 -4.88 -3.91 -14.49
CA SER A 60 -6.15 -3.96 -13.76
C SER A 60 -6.16 -2.98 -12.60
N ARG A 61 -4.99 -2.72 -12.00
CA ARG A 61 -4.84 -1.72 -10.94
C ARG A 61 -4.92 -0.31 -11.48
N THR A 62 -4.32 -0.02 -12.63
CA THR A 62 -4.43 1.31 -13.24
C THR A 62 -5.85 1.62 -13.75
N LYS A 63 -6.60 0.59 -14.16
CA LYS A 63 -8.01 0.71 -14.57
C LYS A 63 -9.00 0.73 -13.38
N GLY A 64 -8.78 -0.10 -12.36
CA GLY A 64 -9.61 -0.21 -11.16
C GLY A 64 -9.35 0.87 -10.11
N ALA A 65 -8.16 1.49 -10.15
CA ALA A 65 -7.99 2.82 -9.60
C ALA A 65 -8.76 3.78 -10.51
N THR A 66 -10.04 4.00 -10.20
CA THR A 66 -10.66 5.28 -10.49
C THR A 66 -9.63 6.34 -10.16
N ARG A 67 -9.11 6.97 -11.21
CA ARG A 67 -8.14 8.04 -11.14
C ARG A 67 -8.75 9.10 -10.23
N VAL A 68 -8.43 9.09 -8.93
CA VAL A 68 -8.61 10.27 -8.09
C VAL A 68 -7.48 11.23 -8.47
N ALA A 69 -7.51 11.68 -9.72
CA ALA A 69 -7.03 13.00 -10.06
C ALA A 69 -8.18 13.97 -9.75
N LYS A 70 -8.58 14.03 -8.48
CA LYS A 70 -9.04 15.32 -7.98
C LYS A 70 -7.75 16.09 -7.73
N PRO A 71 -7.59 17.32 -8.23
CA PRO A 71 -6.54 18.18 -7.71
C PRO A 71 -6.75 18.20 -6.20
N VAL A 72 -5.75 17.76 -5.44
CA VAL A 72 -5.75 18.00 -4.00
C VAL A 72 -5.74 19.52 -3.89
N PRO A 73 -6.84 20.19 -3.47
CA PRO A 73 -6.66 21.55 -2.99
C PRO A 73 -5.67 21.41 -1.85
N ALA A 74 -4.55 22.16 -1.91
CA ALA A 74 -3.52 22.13 -0.88
C ALA A 74 -4.20 22.06 0.49
N LEU A 75 -4.05 20.91 1.16
CA LEU A 75 -4.46 20.80 2.55
C LEU A 75 -3.65 21.89 3.28
N PRO A 76 -4.29 22.78 4.06
CA PRO A 76 -3.54 23.71 4.89
C PRO A 76 -2.57 22.88 5.73
N SER A 77 -1.28 23.25 5.68
CA SER A 77 -0.20 22.49 6.32
C SER A 77 -0.56 22.25 7.78
N GLN A 78 -0.71 20.98 8.18
CA GLN A 78 -1.01 20.58 9.57
C GLN A 78 0.07 21.02 10.57
N ASP A 79 1.20 21.54 10.09
CA ASP A 79 2.27 22.10 10.90
C ASP A 79 1.81 23.33 11.71
N ASP A 80 0.88 24.14 11.19
CA ASP A 80 0.38 25.32 11.90
C ASP A 80 -0.52 24.95 13.09
N ASP A 81 -1.33 23.89 12.97
CA ASP A 81 -2.25 23.45 14.03
C ASP A 81 -1.50 22.86 15.23
N ILE A 82 -0.42 22.12 14.97
CA ILE A 82 0.43 21.55 16.03
C ILE A 82 1.20 22.67 16.74
N ALA A 83 1.76 23.63 16.01
CA ALA A 83 2.45 24.77 16.60
C ALA A 83 1.50 25.63 17.46
N ALA A 84 0.28 25.87 16.98
CA ALA A 84 -0.75 26.60 17.74
C ALA A 84 -1.18 25.85 19.01
N ALA A 85 -1.36 24.52 18.95
CA ALA A 85 -1.70 23.70 20.10
C ALA A 85 -0.60 23.68 21.18
N ILE A 86 0.68 23.62 20.76
CA ILE A 86 1.83 23.70 21.67
C ILE A 86 1.91 25.08 22.32
N ALA A 87 1.71 26.17 21.57
CA ALA A 87 1.71 27.53 22.09
C ALA A 87 0.57 27.77 23.11
N ALA A 88 -0.64 27.26 22.82
CA ALA A 88 -1.77 27.34 23.74
C ALA A 88 -1.52 26.57 25.04
N SER A 89 -0.95 25.35 24.95
CA SER A 89 -0.61 24.53 26.13
C SER A 89 0.44 25.21 27.02
N ARG A 90 1.48 25.81 26.43
CA ARG A 90 2.51 26.57 27.17
C ARG A 90 1.91 27.79 27.90
N LYS A 91 1.01 28.53 27.25
CA LYS A 91 0.35 29.71 27.83
C LYS A 91 -0.58 29.36 29.00
N LEU A 92 -1.26 28.23 28.94
CA LEU A 92 -2.07 27.71 30.06
C LEU A 92 -1.19 27.31 31.24
N HIS A 93 -0.06 26.64 30.98
CA HIS A 93 0.84 26.21 32.03
C HIS A 93 1.49 27.40 32.76
N THR A 94 1.90 28.45 32.05
CA THR A 94 2.50 29.65 32.66
C THR A 94 1.50 30.45 33.50
N ARG A 95 0.24 30.58 33.05
CA ARG A 95 -0.84 31.16 33.87
C ARG A 95 -1.06 30.38 35.16
N ARG A 96 -1.00 29.05 35.08
CA ARG A 96 -1.27 28.18 36.23
C ARG A 96 -0.10 28.13 37.23
N THR A 97 1.13 28.36 36.78
CA THR A 97 2.31 28.44 37.66
C THR A 97 2.55 29.83 38.23
N GLY A 98 2.13 30.90 37.54
CA GLY A 98 2.20 32.27 38.06
C GLY A 98 1.26 32.52 39.27
N LEU A 99 0.14 31.80 39.34
CA LEU A 99 -0.79 31.84 40.48
C LEU A 99 -0.32 31.06 41.72
N ARG A 100 0.79 30.33 41.64
CA ARG A 100 1.40 29.61 42.78
C ARG A 100 2.63 30.32 43.37
N ALA A 101 3.08 31.40 42.73
CA ALA A 101 4.26 32.17 43.14
C ALA A 101 3.91 33.62 43.55
N ALA A 102 2.67 33.87 43.95
CA ALA A 102 2.20 35.10 44.59
C ALA A 102 1.59 34.77 45.95
#